data_AF-A0A5S6Q339-F1
#
_entry.id   AF-A0A5S6Q339-F1
#
_cell.length_a   1.000
_cell.length_b   1.000
_cell.length_c   1.000
_cell.angle_alpha   90.00
_cell.angle_beta   90.00
_cell.angle_gamma   90.00
#
_symmetry.space_group_name_H-M   'P 1'
#
loop_
_entity.id
_entity.type
_entity.pdbx_description
1 polymer ?
#
loop_
_entity_poly.entity_id
_entity_poly.type
_entity_poly.pdbx_seq_one_letter_code
_entity_poly.pdbx_strand_id
1 'polypeptide(L)'
;MAKVLFFLCLCWWIGFIECAQKCVEAKGKLYCRSNPLSVSNAEVRLYDKDGTGILQALDPDDLMGVAVPEEDGSFKIHGCADDADWIPSIPNVPDPYLQIRHSCKSYKDETLVLDKGIKFFPEVTNFGVIDLDN
;
A
#
# COMPACT_ATOMS: atom_id res chain seq x y z
N MET A 1 25.61 -21.40 -40.49
CA MET A 1 25.57 -22.02 -39.15
C MET A 1 26.02 -21.06 -38.05
N ALA A 2 27.12 -20.30 -38.21
CA ALA A 2 27.55 -19.30 -37.21
C ALA A 2 26.55 -18.17 -36.91
N LYS A 3 25.73 -17.73 -37.89
CA LYS A 3 24.70 -16.70 -37.68
C LYS A 3 23.52 -17.14 -36.80
N VAL A 4 23.25 -18.45 -36.74
CA VAL A 4 22.15 -19.03 -35.93
C VAL A 4 22.57 -19.16 -34.46
N LEU A 5 23.84 -19.49 -34.21
CA LEU A 5 24.41 -19.54 -32.85
C LEU A 5 24.43 -18.17 -32.16
N PHE A 6 24.62 -17.09 -32.91
CA PHE A 6 24.68 -15.73 -32.34
C PHE A 6 23.32 -15.24 -31.82
N PHE A 7 22.21 -15.63 -32.47
CA PHE A 7 20.86 -15.28 -32.03
C PHE A 7 20.43 -16.05 -30.77
N LEU A 8 20.90 -17.29 -30.58
CA LEU A 8 20.60 -18.09 -29.40
C LEU A 8 21.33 -17.59 -28.13
N CYS A 9 22.52 -16.99 -28.28
CA CYS A 9 23.24 -16.36 -27.17
C CYS A 9 22.54 -15.08 -26.65
N LEU A 10 21.88 -14.31 -27.52
CA LEU A 10 21.16 -13.09 -27.15
C LEU A 10 19.86 -13.36 -26.36
N CYS A 11 19.24 -14.53 -26.55
CA CYS A 11 18.03 -14.92 -25.81
C CYS A 11 18.33 -15.48 -24.40
N TRP A 12 19.59 -15.82 -24.10
CA TRP A 12 20.02 -16.27 -22.75
C TRP A 12 20.29 -15.10 -21.79
N TRP A 13 20.16 -13.87 -22.26
CA TRP A 13 20.33 -12.62 -21.49
C TRP A 13 19.00 -11.88 -21.27
N ILE A 14 17.87 -12.51 -21.59
CA ILE A 14 16.58 -12.00 -21.15
C ILE A 14 16.35 -12.63 -19.78
N GLY A 15 16.85 -11.96 -18.74
CA GLY A 15 16.46 -12.30 -17.37
C GLY A 15 14.94 -12.30 -17.29
N PHE A 16 14.36 -13.32 -16.68
CA PHE A 16 12.95 -13.31 -16.33
C PHE A 16 12.74 -12.15 -15.36
N ILE A 17 12.03 -11.11 -15.80
CA ILE A 17 11.47 -10.13 -14.87
C ILE A 17 10.33 -10.88 -14.20
N GLU A 18 10.57 -11.37 -12.99
CA GLU A 18 9.49 -11.85 -12.14
C GLU A 18 8.78 -10.62 -11.57
N CYS A 19 7.49 -10.50 -11.86
CA CYS A 19 6.62 -9.51 -11.22
C CYS A 19 5.89 -10.26 -10.10
N ALA A 20 6.11 -9.87 -8.86
CA ALA A 20 5.53 -10.54 -7.71
C ALA A 20 4.32 -9.74 -7.19
N GLN A 21 3.18 -9.85 -7.88
CA GLN A 21 1.94 -9.21 -7.42
C GLN A 21 1.56 -9.72 -6.02
N LYS A 22 1.38 -8.80 -5.07
CA LYS A 22 0.79 -9.09 -3.75
C LYS A 22 -0.38 -8.17 -3.50
N CYS A 23 -1.38 -8.71 -2.80
CA CYS A 23 -2.59 -7.97 -2.44
C CYS A 23 -2.75 -7.95 -0.93
N VAL A 24 -3.40 -6.93 -0.42
CA VAL A 24 -3.75 -6.76 0.99
C VAL A 24 -5.27 -6.64 1.08
N GLU A 25 -5.86 -7.26 2.10
CA GLU A 25 -7.21 -6.95 2.55
C GLU A 25 -7.14 -6.50 4.02
N ALA A 26 -7.67 -5.33 4.31
CA ALA A 26 -7.69 -4.80 5.66
C ALA A 26 -9.05 -4.22 6.04
N LYS A 27 -9.33 -4.21 7.35
CA LYS A 27 -10.54 -3.63 7.92
C LYS A 27 -10.26 -2.97 9.26
N GLY A 28 -11.13 -2.06 9.65
CA GLY A 28 -11.09 -1.39 10.94
C GLY A 28 -12.30 -0.52 11.18
N LYS A 29 -12.28 0.22 12.28
CA LYS A 29 -13.30 1.21 12.64
C LYS A 29 -12.64 2.46 13.19
N LEU A 30 -12.88 3.59 12.55
CA LEU A 30 -12.41 4.90 13.01
C LEU A 30 -13.28 5.37 14.18
N TYR A 31 -12.62 5.96 15.17
CA TYR A 31 -13.26 6.58 16.32
C TYR A 31 -12.73 7.99 16.50
N CYS A 32 -13.65 8.94 16.72
CA CYS A 32 -13.32 10.32 17.04
C CYS A 32 -14.31 10.83 18.09
N ARG A 33 -13.82 11.15 19.28
CA ARG A 33 -14.53 11.75 20.39
C ARG A 33 -14.77 13.24 20.17
N SER A 34 -13.78 13.96 19.64
CA SER A 34 -13.86 15.42 19.45
C SER A 34 -14.91 15.82 18.43
N ASN A 35 -15.08 15.02 17.37
CA ASN A 35 -16.08 15.22 16.32
C ASN A 35 -16.52 13.87 15.72
N PRO A 36 -17.50 13.17 16.32
CA PRO A 36 -17.90 11.84 15.88
C PRO A 36 -18.35 11.77 14.41
N LEU A 37 -18.90 12.85 13.86
CA LEU A 37 -19.37 12.89 12.47
C LEU A 37 -18.22 13.03 11.46
N SER A 38 -16.99 13.33 11.88
CA SER A 38 -15.87 13.46 10.95
C SER A 38 -15.36 12.11 10.43
N VAL A 39 -15.72 10.99 11.09
CA VAL A 39 -15.19 9.66 10.71
C VAL A 39 -15.61 9.23 9.31
N SER A 40 -16.83 9.57 8.88
CA SER A 40 -17.35 9.25 7.55
C SER A 40 -16.82 10.18 6.45
N ASN A 41 -16.17 11.28 6.82
CA ASN A 41 -15.48 12.18 5.89
C ASN A 41 -13.99 11.86 5.76
N ALA A 42 -13.49 10.90 6.54
CA ALA A 42 -12.10 10.49 6.47
C ALA A 42 -11.84 9.71 5.17
N GLU A 43 -10.59 9.74 4.72
CA GLU A 43 -10.13 8.97 3.59
C GLU A 43 -9.09 7.97 4.06
N VAL A 44 -9.36 6.69 3.86
CA VAL A 44 -8.45 5.60 4.19
C VAL A 44 -7.75 5.16 2.91
N ARG A 45 -6.44 5.23 2.89
CA ARG A 45 -5.61 4.87 1.74
C ARG A 45 -4.67 3.75 2.12
N LEU A 46 -4.55 2.76 1.24
CA LEU A 46 -3.56 1.71 1.32
C LEU A 46 -2.48 2.04 0.30
N TYR A 47 -1.25 2.12 0.77
CA TYR A 47 -0.08 2.39 -0.04
C TYR A 47 0.89 1.21 0.03
N ASP A 48 1.66 1.04 -1.04
CA ASP A 48 2.94 0.37 -1.02
C ASP A 48 4.03 1.41 -0.83
N LYS A 49 5.10 1.08 -0.11
CA LYS A 49 6.16 2.02 0.20
C LYS A 49 7.37 1.76 -0.68
N ASP A 50 7.66 2.74 -1.52
CA ASP A 50 8.82 2.71 -2.40
C ASP A 50 10.04 3.40 -1.76
N GLY A 51 11.18 3.31 -2.46
CA GLY A 51 12.53 3.54 -1.92
C GLY A 51 12.72 4.81 -1.08
N THR A 52 13.73 4.83 -0.20
CA THR A 52 13.97 5.96 0.71
C THR A 52 14.82 7.09 0.10
N GLY A 53 14.57 8.34 0.49
CA GLY A 53 15.46 9.47 0.19
C GLY A 53 15.33 9.98 -1.25
N ILE A 54 16.44 10.08 -1.98
CA ILE A 54 16.44 10.57 -3.38
C ILE A 54 15.69 9.60 -4.30
N LEU A 55 15.69 8.31 -3.97
CA LEU A 55 14.99 7.29 -4.76
C LEU A 55 13.47 7.44 -4.67
N GLN A 56 12.92 7.91 -3.53
CA GLN A 56 11.48 8.18 -3.38
C GLN A 56 10.94 9.23 -4.36
N ALA A 57 11.79 10.18 -4.77
CA ALA A 57 11.39 11.20 -5.75
C ALA A 57 11.30 10.66 -7.17
N LEU A 58 11.98 9.54 -7.44
CA LEU A 58 11.96 8.85 -8.72
C LEU A 58 10.91 7.73 -8.73
N ASP A 59 10.61 7.20 -7.54
CA ASP A 59 9.71 6.08 -7.30
C ASP A 59 8.87 6.37 -6.04
N PRO A 60 7.79 7.14 -6.16
CA PRO A 60 6.95 7.52 -5.04
C PRO A 60 6.00 6.36 -4.64
N ASP A 61 5.73 6.24 -3.35
CA ASP A 61 4.80 5.26 -2.77
C ASP A 61 3.53 5.02 -3.62
N ASP A 62 3.36 3.78 -4.07
CA ASP A 62 2.25 3.37 -4.93
C ASP A 62 0.91 3.30 -4.19
N LEU A 63 -0.11 3.95 -4.73
CA LEU A 63 -1.47 3.87 -4.18
C LEU A 63 -2.15 2.56 -4.57
N MET A 64 -2.24 1.63 -3.64
CA MET A 64 -2.88 0.32 -3.85
C MET A 64 -4.41 0.37 -3.81
N GLY A 65 -4.98 1.26 -2.97
CA GLY A 65 -6.43 1.34 -2.79
C GLY A 65 -6.89 2.51 -1.94
N VAL A 66 -8.16 2.88 -2.07
CA VAL A 66 -8.83 3.94 -1.30
C VAL A 66 -10.18 3.45 -0.81
N ALA A 67 -10.53 3.78 0.43
CA ALA A 67 -11.83 3.52 1.02
C ALA A 67 -12.31 4.77 1.78
N VAL A 68 -13.62 5.01 1.73
CA VAL A 68 -14.30 5.97 2.59
C VAL A 68 -15.03 5.17 3.67
N PRO A 69 -14.86 5.49 4.95
CA PRO A 69 -15.59 4.81 6.02
C PRO A 69 -17.09 5.05 5.94
N GLU A 70 -17.86 4.08 6.43
CA GLU A 70 -19.30 4.20 6.64
C GLU A 70 -19.61 5.25 7.73
N GLU A 71 -20.89 5.61 7.90
CA GLU A 71 -21.34 6.56 8.94
C GLU A 71 -20.91 6.15 10.36
N ASP A 72 -20.78 4.85 10.61
CA ASP A 72 -20.36 4.31 11.89
C ASP A 72 -18.82 4.25 12.06
N GLY A 73 -18.06 4.73 11.06
CA GLY A 73 -16.61 4.74 11.00
C GLY A 73 -15.99 3.42 10.54
N SER A 74 -16.78 2.38 10.24
CA SER A 74 -16.23 1.11 9.74
C SER A 74 -15.70 1.25 8.32
N PHE A 75 -14.60 0.57 8.01
CA PHE A 75 -14.05 0.52 6.67
C PHE A 75 -13.51 -0.88 6.33
N LYS A 76 -13.48 -1.16 5.03
CA LYS A 76 -12.76 -2.27 4.43
C LYS A 76 -12.01 -1.74 3.22
N ILE A 77 -10.80 -2.22 3.02
CA ILE A 77 -9.95 -1.81 1.91
C ILE A 77 -9.24 -3.03 1.34
N HIS A 78 -9.14 -3.07 0.03
CA HIS A 78 -8.42 -4.08 -0.71
C HIS A 78 -7.61 -3.37 -1.80
N GLY A 79 -6.37 -3.81 -1.99
CA GLY A 79 -5.48 -3.26 -3.01
C GLY A 79 -4.34 -4.22 -3.27
N CYS A 80 -3.74 -4.10 -4.44
CA CYS A 80 -2.57 -4.87 -4.84
C CYS A 80 -1.47 -3.91 -5.29
N ALA A 81 -0.23 -4.37 -5.16
CA ALA A 81 0.94 -3.73 -5.70
C ALA A 81 1.75 -4.74 -6.50
N ASP A 82 2.45 -4.21 -7.51
CA ASP A 82 3.24 -4.95 -8.48
C ASP A 82 4.68 -4.45 -8.42
N ASP A 83 5.45 -5.04 -7.53
CA ASP A 83 6.87 -4.78 -7.45
C ASP A 83 7.62 -5.61 -8.50
N ALA A 84 8.27 -4.91 -9.44
CA ALA A 84 9.18 -5.52 -10.39
C ALA A 84 10.57 -5.69 -9.76
N ASP A 85 11.16 -6.87 -9.88
CA ASP A 85 12.53 -7.14 -9.43
C ASP A 85 13.56 -6.39 -10.31
N TRP A 86 13.74 -5.09 -10.08
CA TRP A 86 14.65 -4.22 -10.84
C TRP A 86 16.12 -4.67 -10.72
N ILE A 87 16.47 -5.32 -9.60
CA ILE A 87 17.76 -5.97 -9.38
C ILE A 87 17.55 -7.49 -9.48
N PRO A 88 18.19 -8.16 -10.45
CA PRO A 88 18.10 -9.62 -10.56
C PRO A 88 18.47 -10.30 -9.25
N SER A 89 17.59 -11.19 -8.76
CA SER A 89 17.76 -11.97 -7.53
C SER A 89 17.59 -11.22 -6.20
N ILE A 90 17.11 -9.96 -6.20
CA ILE A 90 16.65 -9.28 -4.99
C ILE A 90 15.13 -9.08 -5.12
N PRO A 91 14.32 -9.86 -4.39
CA PRO A 91 12.88 -9.68 -4.40
C PRO A 91 12.52 -8.26 -3.94
N ASN A 92 11.79 -7.53 -4.79
CA ASN A 92 11.06 -6.35 -4.35
C ASN A 92 9.68 -6.84 -3.89
N VAL A 93 9.46 -6.85 -2.57
CA VAL A 93 8.21 -7.33 -1.97
C VAL A 93 7.48 -6.10 -1.46
N PRO A 94 6.18 -5.96 -1.76
CA PRO A 94 5.41 -4.82 -1.29
C PRO A 94 5.60 -4.57 0.20
N ASP A 95 5.76 -3.31 0.59
CA ASP A 95 5.86 -2.81 1.97
C ASP A 95 4.62 -1.97 2.31
N PRO A 96 3.45 -2.61 2.52
CA PRO A 96 2.20 -1.89 2.61
C PRO A 96 2.06 -1.10 3.92
N TYR A 97 1.42 0.07 3.83
CA TYR A 97 0.99 0.85 4.98
C TYR A 97 -0.38 1.52 4.76
N LEU A 98 -1.05 1.83 5.86
CA LEU A 98 -2.32 2.55 5.84
C LEU A 98 -2.10 4.03 6.15
N GLN A 99 -2.67 4.92 5.34
CA GLN A 99 -2.73 6.35 5.59
C GLN A 99 -4.18 6.76 5.78
N ILE A 100 -4.50 7.43 6.89
CA ILE A 100 -5.84 7.93 7.19
C ILE A 100 -5.78 9.44 7.22
N ARG A 101 -6.51 10.10 6.31
CA ARG A 101 -6.69 11.56 6.31
C ARG A 101 -8.02 11.90 6.98
N HIS A 102 -8.01 12.76 7.99
CA HIS A 102 -9.20 13.03 8.81
C HIS A 102 -9.20 14.44 9.42
N SER A 103 -10.38 14.90 9.84
CA SER A 103 -10.60 16.23 10.46
C SER A 103 -11.17 16.11 11.89
N CYS A 104 -10.65 15.14 12.66
CA CYS A 104 -11.18 14.79 13.99
C CYS A 104 -11.06 15.94 15.00
N LYS A 105 -9.88 16.54 15.11
CA LYS A 105 -9.58 17.61 16.09
C LYS A 105 -9.87 19.01 15.56
N SER A 106 -9.82 19.21 14.25
CA SER A 106 -9.99 20.52 13.63
C SER A 106 -10.49 20.42 12.19
N TYR A 107 -10.95 21.53 11.62
CA TYR A 107 -11.34 21.61 10.19
C TYR A 107 -10.17 21.39 9.22
N LYS A 108 -8.93 21.35 9.71
CA LYS A 108 -7.76 21.05 8.89
C LYS A 108 -7.51 19.55 8.92
N ASP A 109 -7.31 18.95 7.75
CA ASP A 109 -6.96 17.55 7.63
C ASP A 109 -5.62 17.25 8.34
N GLU A 110 -5.65 16.19 9.13
CA GLU A 110 -4.51 15.52 9.74
C GLU A 110 -4.32 14.14 9.10
N THR A 111 -3.10 13.61 9.20
CA THR A 111 -2.74 12.31 8.63
C THR A 111 -2.21 11.39 9.73
N LEU A 112 -2.83 10.22 9.86
CA LEU A 112 -2.34 9.10 10.67
C LEU A 112 -1.79 8.01 9.76
N VAL A 113 -0.61 7.48 10.08
CA VAL A 113 0.03 6.38 9.32
C VAL A 113 0.15 5.15 10.21
N LEU A 114 -0.24 3.99 9.69
CA LEU A 114 -0.14 2.68 10.34
C LEU A 114 0.63 1.71 9.43
N ASP A 115 1.83 1.34 9.84
CA ASP A 115 2.82 0.58 9.04
C ASP A 115 3.15 -0.80 9.63
N LYS A 116 2.37 -1.29 10.60
CA LYS A 116 2.67 -2.53 11.34
C LYS A 116 1.57 -3.56 11.26
N GLY A 117 1.99 -4.81 11.09
CA GLY A 117 1.09 -5.98 11.19
C GLY A 117 0.14 -6.14 9.99
N ILE A 118 0.44 -5.49 8.87
CA ILE A 118 -0.29 -5.71 7.62
C ILE A 118 0.13 -7.07 7.03
N LYS A 119 -0.87 -7.83 6.61
CA LYS A 119 -0.74 -9.18 6.08
C LYS A 119 -1.20 -9.20 4.63
N PHE A 120 -0.59 -10.06 3.85
CA PHE A 120 -1.02 -10.29 2.48
C PHE A 120 -2.23 -11.23 2.42
N PHE A 121 -3.11 -10.95 1.47
CA PHE A 121 -4.24 -11.79 1.11
C PHE A 121 -3.77 -13.23 0.82
N PRO A 122 -4.49 -14.27 1.28
CA PRO A 122 -5.86 -14.27 1.81
C PRO A 122 -6.01 -13.92 3.30
N GLU A 123 -4.92 -13.61 4.01
CA GLU A 123 -5.05 -13.14 5.39
C GLU A 123 -5.58 -11.70 5.42
N VAL A 124 -6.54 -11.46 6.32
CA VAL A 124 -7.15 -10.13 6.49
C VAL A 124 -6.58 -9.46 7.73
N THR A 125 -5.99 -8.28 7.56
CA THR A 125 -5.57 -7.44 8.70
C THR A 125 -6.78 -6.75 9.31
N ASN A 126 -6.95 -6.89 10.63
CA ASN A 126 -7.96 -6.16 11.38
C ASN A 126 -7.29 -5.19 12.34
N PHE A 127 -7.38 -3.90 12.05
CA PHE A 127 -6.83 -2.83 12.89
C PHE A 127 -7.66 -2.57 14.15
N GLY A 128 -8.85 -3.18 14.27
CA GLY A 128 -9.75 -2.93 15.39
C GLY A 128 -10.29 -1.50 15.38
N VAL A 129 -10.33 -0.88 16.55
CA VAL A 129 -10.74 0.53 16.70
C VAL A 129 -9.49 1.41 16.63
N ILE A 130 -9.52 2.39 15.72
CA ILE A 130 -8.45 3.38 15.54
C ILE A 130 -8.94 4.71 16.11
N ASP A 131 -8.30 5.16 17.17
CA ASP A 131 -8.60 6.42 17.84
C ASP A 131 -7.89 7.58 17.13
N LEU A 132 -8.67 8.46 16.51
CA LEU A 132 -8.21 9.64 15.78
C LEU A 132 -7.99 10.88 16.67
N ASP A 133 -8.29 10.79 17.98
CA ASP A 133 -8.04 11.87 18.94
C ASP A 133 -6.61 11.87 19.50
N ASN A 134 -5.78 10.87 19.19
CA ASN A 134 -4.39 10.81 19.68
C ASN A 134 -3.42 11.56 18.77
#